data_AF-A0A1F5MGV0-F1
#
_entry.id   AF-A0A1F5MGV0-F1
#
_cell.length_a   1.000
_cell.length_b   1.000
_cell.length_c   1.000
_cell.angle_alpha   90.00
_cell.angle_beta   90.00
_cell.angle_gamma   90.00
#
_symmetry.space_group_name_H-M   'P 1'
#
loop_
_entity.id
_entity.type
_entity.pdbx_description
1 polymer ?
#
loop_
_entity_poly.entity_id
_entity_poly.type
_entity_poly.pdbx_seq_one_letter_code
_entity_poly.pdbx_strand_id
1 'polypeptide(L)'
;MRISFVLVLTALILFSICGVVLASDNDIGYSKLDPSSPVYFLKVIRENIEMKTAVTQRVKWLRSLEFTTRRLREARSLIKKDTNLISPTLEKYSSHLRSLPDKNINDEEVGMRIKESLGIHLETLEQMYSQLSDKRAKMTVMATLNKIVNRADVSSDVKLSVCNLFAKEATSSALNQTEQYVLSERARTCQ
;
A
#
# COMPACT_ATOMS: atom_id res chain seq x y z
N MET A 1 14.45 -51.92 0.37
CA MET A 1 13.22 -51.43 -0.32
C MET A 1 12.16 -50.81 0.58
N ARG A 2 11.96 -51.25 1.83
CA ARG A 2 10.89 -50.68 2.70
C ARG A 2 11.15 -49.25 3.21
N ILE A 3 12.41 -48.87 3.40
CA ILE A 3 12.79 -47.55 3.97
C ILE A 3 12.58 -46.40 2.97
N SER A 4 12.82 -46.64 1.69
CA SER A 4 12.60 -45.63 0.64
C SER A 4 11.12 -45.28 0.46
N PHE A 5 10.21 -46.24 0.71
CA PHE A 5 8.78 -46.01 0.59
C PHE A 5 8.24 -45.11 1.71
N VAL A 6 8.75 -45.28 2.93
CA VAL A 6 8.36 -44.45 4.09
C VAL A 6 8.82 -43.00 3.90
N LEU A 7 10.03 -42.78 3.42
CA LEU A 7 10.58 -41.43 3.16
C LEU A 7 9.77 -40.67 2.10
N VAL A 8 9.40 -41.33 1.01
CA VAL A 8 8.58 -40.73 -0.05
C VAL A 8 7.17 -40.41 0.44
N LEU A 9 6.58 -41.30 1.25
CA LEU A 9 5.25 -41.08 1.83
C LEU A 9 5.25 -39.92 2.84
N THR A 10 6.29 -39.81 3.68
CA THR A 10 6.43 -38.68 4.62
C THR A 10 6.68 -37.36 3.90
N ALA A 11 7.43 -37.36 2.79
CA ALA A 11 7.64 -36.16 1.97
C ALA A 11 6.35 -35.69 1.29
N LEU A 12 5.52 -36.62 0.82
CA LEU A 12 4.19 -36.34 0.23
C LEU A 12 3.21 -35.78 1.26
N ILE A 13 3.20 -36.31 2.48
CA ILE A 13 2.34 -35.82 3.57
C ILE A 13 2.81 -34.43 4.03
N LEU A 14 4.11 -34.18 4.13
CA LEU A 14 4.65 -32.85 4.44
C LEU A 14 4.33 -31.81 3.35
N PHE A 15 4.32 -32.21 2.08
CA PHE A 15 3.90 -31.32 0.98
C PHE A 15 2.40 -31.03 0.99
N SER A 16 1.57 -31.98 1.44
CA SER A 16 0.11 -31.85 1.45
C SER A 16 -0.43 -31.01 2.61
N ILE A 17 0.37 -30.72 3.64
CA ILE A 17 0.00 -29.85 4.78
C ILE A 17 0.39 -28.38 4.53
N CYS A 18 1.18 -28.10 3.49
CA CYS A 18 1.31 -26.76 2.94
C CYS A 18 0.02 -26.43 2.18
N GLY A 19 -1.01 -26.04 2.92
CA GLY A 19 -2.17 -25.39 2.33
C GLY A 19 -1.68 -24.31 1.38
N VAL A 20 -2.11 -24.39 0.12
CA VAL A 20 -1.90 -23.31 -0.84
C VAL A 20 -2.67 -22.13 -0.29
N VAL A 21 -1.97 -21.24 0.42
CA VAL A 21 -2.50 -19.90 0.69
C VAL A 21 -2.50 -19.25 -0.68
N LEU A 22 -3.65 -19.33 -1.34
CA LEU A 22 -3.96 -18.52 -2.50
C LEU A 22 -3.94 -17.07 -2.01
N ALA A 23 -2.76 -16.45 -2.06
CA ALA A 23 -2.67 -15.00 -2.02
C ALA A 23 -3.45 -14.53 -3.25
N SER A 24 -4.58 -13.86 -3.02
CA SER A 24 -5.19 -13.06 -4.06
C SER A 24 -4.12 -12.09 -4.52
N ASP A 25 -3.73 -12.15 -5.80
CA ASP A 25 -2.77 -11.22 -6.40
C ASP A 25 -3.21 -9.74 -6.26
N ASN A 26 -4.45 -9.51 -5.84
CA ASN A 26 -5.07 -8.20 -5.65
C ASN A 26 -5.03 -7.67 -4.20
N ASP A 27 -4.42 -8.37 -3.21
CA ASP A 27 -4.42 -7.90 -1.82
C ASP A 27 -3.02 -7.61 -1.25
N ILE A 28 -2.82 -6.40 -0.73
CA ILE A 28 -1.59 -6.04 0.00
C ILE A 28 -1.73 -6.57 1.43
N GLY A 29 -1.15 -7.75 1.67
CA GLY A 29 -1.21 -8.43 2.98
C GLY A 29 -0.52 -7.69 4.17
N TYR A 30 0.01 -8.47 5.11
CA TYR A 30 0.68 -7.93 6.31
C TYR A 30 2.20 -8.15 6.25
N SER A 31 2.95 -7.23 6.87
CA SER A 31 4.41 -7.25 6.91
C SER A 31 4.88 -7.96 8.17
N LYS A 32 5.80 -8.92 8.00
CA LYS A 32 6.49 -9.56 9.12
C LYS A 32 7.45 -8.59 9.82
N LEU A 33 8.03 -7.67 9.06
CA LEU A 33 8.97 -6.66 9.55
C LEU A 33 8.41 -5.26 9.28
N ASP A 34 8.05 -4.56 10.35
CA ASP A 34 7.47 -3.24 10.33
C ASP A 34 8.26 -2.27 11.25
N PRO A 35 7.99 -0.96 11.21
CA PRO A 35 8.75 0.04 11.95
C PRO A 35 8.75 -0.11 13.47
N SER A 36 7.86 -0.92 14.06
CA SER A 36 7.89 -1.21 15.50
C SER A 36 9.02 -2.18 15.90
N SER A 37 9.63 -2.87 14.92
CA SER A 37 10.68 -3.84 15.17
C SER A 37 12.05 -3.19 15.41
N PRO A 38 12.83 -3.63 16.42
CA PRO A 38 14.15 -3.08 16.70
C PRO A 38 15.16 -3.34 15.57
N VAL A 39 14.95 -4.36 14.73
CA VAL A 39 15.83 -4.69 13.60
C VAL A 39 15.37 -4.05 12.28
N TYR A 40 14.39 -3.14 12.32
CA TYR A 40 13.87 -2.48 11.12
C TYR A 40 14.94 -1.65 10.38
N PHE A 41 15.95 -1.14 11.09
CA PHE A 41 17.05 -0.40 10.46
C PHE A 41 17.82 -1.22 9.40
N LEU A 42 17.94 -2.55 9.58
CA LEU A 42 18.57 -3.43 8.59
C LEU A 42 17.82 -3.42 7.26
N LYS A 43 16.48 -3.33 7.32
CA LYS A 43 15.65 -3.19 6.13
C LYS A 43 15.92 -1.87 5.43
N VAL A 44 16.02 -0.77 6.17
CA VAL A 44 16.33 0.55 5.59
C VAL A 44 17.69 0.55 4.91
N ILE A 45 18.71 -0.06 5.52
CA ILE A 45 20.04 -0.24 4.90
C ILE A 45 19.93 -1.03 3.60
N ARG A 46 19.22 -2.17 3.63
CA ARG A 46 18.99 -3.00 2.45
C ARG A 46 18.29 -2.24 1.33
N GLU A 47 17.22 -1.50 1.64
CA GLU A 47 16.48 -0.70 0.66
C GLU A 47 17.35 0.39 0.02
N ASN A 48 18.22 1.03 0.81
CA ASN A 48 19.19 1.99 0.29
C ASN A 48 20.18 1.34 -0.68
N ILE A 49 20.64 0.12 -0.40
CA ILE A 49 21.52 -0.64 -1.31
C ILE A 49 20.74 -1.05 -2.58
N GLU A 50 19.53 -1.58 -2.44
CA GLU A 50 18.65 -1.95 -3.56
C GLU A 50 18.40 -0.76 -4.51
N MET A 51 18.22 0.45 -3.96
CA MET A 51 18.03 1.66 -4.77
C MET A 51 19.34 2.16 -5.41
N LYS A 52 20.47 2.10 -4.69
CA LYS A 52 21.78 2.50 -5.23
C LYS A 52 22.27 1.57 -6.34
N THR A 53 21.92 0.29 -6.25
CA THR A 53 22.28 -0.73 -7.25
C THR A 53 21.32 -0.76 -8.45
N ALA A 54 20.18 -0.06 -8.39
CA ALA A 54 19.29 0.11 -9.53
C ALA A 54 19.91 1.05 -10.57
N VAL A 55 20.55 0.48 -11.59
CA VAL A 55 21.29 1.24 -12.63
C VAL A 55 20.36 2.03 -13.54
N THR A 56 19.27 1.43 -14.02
CA THR A 56 18.39 2.04 -15.02
C THR A 56 17.20 2.74 -14.37
N GLN A 57 16.66 3.77 -15.04
CA GLN A 57 15.49 4.49 -14.57
C GLN A 57 14.27 3.57 -14.44
N ARG A 58 14.11 2.64 -15.39
CA ARG A 58 13.10 1.58 -15.37
C ARG A 58 13.14 0.78 -14.06
N VAL A 59 14.33 0.30 -13.69
CA VAL A 59 14.51 -0.50 -12.46
C VAL A 59 14.26 0.37 -11.22
N LYS A 60 14.67 1.65 -11.23
CA LYS A 60 14.37 2.57 -10.13
C LYS A 60 12.87 2.76 -9.93
N TRP A 61 12.09 2.93 -11.00
CA TRP A 61 10.63 3.02 -10.90
C TRP A 61 10.02 1.74 -10.34
N LEU A 62 10.43 0.56 -10.83
CA LEU A 62 9.96 -0.72 -10.29
C LEU A 62 10.32 -0.90 -8.81
N ARG A 63 11.53 -0.49 -8.40
CA ARG A 63 11.94 -0.50 -6.98
C ARG A 63 11.13 0.46 -6.14
N SER A 64 10.88 1.67 -6.63
CA SER A 64 10.02 2.63 -5.93
C SER A 64 8.59 2.11 -5.78
N LEU A 65 8.05 1.44 -6.79
CA LEU A 65 6.72 0.81 -6.74
C LEU A 65 6.67 -0.37 -5.75
N GLU A 66 7.76 -1.14 -5.68
CA GLU A 66 7.91 -2.19 -4.68
C GLU A 66 7.98 -1.58 -3.27
N PHE A 67 8.71 -0.48 -3.09
CA PHE A 67 8.84 0.21 -1.80
C PHE A 67 7.54 0.86 -1.35
N THR A 68 6.75 1.49 -2.25
CA THR A 68 5.41 1.97 -1.91
C THR A 68 4.53 0.82 -1.42
N THR A 69 4.50 -0.29 -2.15
CA THR A 69 3.75 -1.49 -1.76
C THR A 69 4.19 -2.04 -0.40
N ARG A 70 5.51 -2.10 -0.13
CA ARG A 70 6.06 -2.52 1.17
C ARG A 70 5.64 -1.58 2.30
N ARG A 71 5.72 -0.25 2.11
CA ARG A 71 5.28 0.74 3.11
C ARG A 71 3.78 0.61 3.41
N LEU A 72 2.95 0.35 2.41
CA LEU A 72 1.52 0.16 2.63
C LEU A 72 1.22 -1.11 3.43
N ARG A 73 1.93 -2.20 3.13
CA ARG A 73 1.90 -3.46 3.90
C ARG A 73 2.29 -3.27 5.37
N GLU A 74 3.31 -2.46 5.62
CA GLU A 74 3.73 -2.09 6.98
C GLU A 74 2.66 -1.26 7.69
N ALA A 75 2.13 -0.23 7.02
CA ALA A 75 1.08 0.61 7.57
C ALA A 75 -0.17 -0.21 7.95
N ARG A 76 -0.56 -1.18 7.12
CA ARG A 76 -1.65 -2.12 7.42
C ARG A 76 -1.37 -2.99 8.65
N SER A 77 -0.11 -3.39 8.85
CA SER A 77 0.31 -4.19 10.02
C SER A 77 0.29 -3.40 11.32
N LEU A 78 0.51 -2.09 11.22
CA LEU A 78 0.52 -1.18 12.36
C LEU A 78 -0.88 -0.90 12.92
N ILE A 79 -1.96 -1.15 12.16
CA ILE A 79 -3.35 -0.99 12.62
C ILE A 79 -3.61 -1.77 13.92
N LYS A 80 -3.05 -2.98 14.02
CA LYS A 80 -3.23 -3.88 15.19
C LYS A 80 -2.10 -3.78 16.22
N LYS A 81 -1.14 -2.87 16.03
CA LYS A 81 0.07 -2.77 16.86
C LYS A 81 0.26 -1.38 17.44
N ASP A 82 0.75 -0.44 16.63
CA ASP A 82 1.02 0.93 17.03
C ASP A 82 0.61 1.89 15.91
N THR A 83 -0.56 2.50 16.08
CA THR A 83 -1.15 3.42 15.10
C THR A 83 -0.35 4.72 14.98
N ASN A 84 0.49 5.08 15.96
CA ASN A 84 1.33 6.28 15.90
C ASN A 84 2.37 6.18 14.77
N LEU A 85 2.78 4.96 14.43
CA LEU A 85 3.75 4.71 13.37
C LEU A 85 3.13 4.72 11.97
N ILE A 86 1.80 4.73 11.83
CA ILE A 86 1.13 4.76 10.52
C ILE A 86 1.47 6.05 9.77
N SER A 87 1.41 7.19 10.47
CA SER A 87 1.71 8.51 9.88
C SER A 87 3.11 8.58 9.25
N PRO A 88 4.21 8.34 9.98
CA PRO A 88 5.55 8.34 9.39
C PRO A 88 5.75 7.24 8.34
N THR A 89 5.02 6.13 8.41
CA THR A 89 5.08 5.07 7.39
C THR A 89 4.44 5.51 6.07
N LEU A 90 3.28 6.19 6.13
CA LEU A 90 2.59 6.72 4.95
C LEU A 90 3.28 7.97 4.36
N GLU A 91 4.09 8.67 5.15
CA GLU A 91 5.00 9.70 4.63
C GLU A 91 6.11 9.09 3.78
N LYS A 92 6.74 7.99 4.23
CA LYS A 92 7.71 7.25 3.42
C LYS A 92 7.08 6.68 2.16
N TYR A 93 5.86 6.14 2.26
CA TYR A 93 5.05 5.76 1.09
C TYR A 93 4.94 6.92 0.11
N SER A 94 4.51 8.10 0.58
CA SER A 94 4.35 9.29 -0.25
C SER A 94 5.66 9.71 -0.93
N SER A 95 6.80 9.57 -0.23
CA SER A 95 8.12 9.87 -0.78
C SER A 95 8.48 8.94 -1.94
N HIS A 96 8.24 7.63 -1.81
CA HIS A 96 8.48 6.69 -2.90
C HIS A 96 7.49 6.90 -4.06
N LEU A 97 6.23 7.19 -3.76
CA LEU A 97 5.20 7.48 -4.76
C LEU A 97 5.57 8.68 -5.65
N ARG A 98 6.15 9.74 -5.07
CA ARG A 98 6.64 10.92 -5.82
C ARG A 98 7.79 10.61 -6.77
N SER A 99 8.53 9.53 -6.55
CA SER A 99 9.59 9.10 -7.46
C SER A 99 9.08 8.29 -8.65
N LEU A 100 7.80 7.90 -8.63
CA LEU A 100 7.13 7.27 -9.77
C LEU A 100 6.65 8.34 -10.74
N PRO A 101 6.74 8.09 -12.05
CA PRO A 101 6.18 8.97 -13.06
C PRO A 101 4.66 9.04 -12.88
N ASP A 102 4.07 10.21 -13.09
CA ASP A 102 2.63 10.47 -12.94
C ASP A 102 1.90 10.66 -14.28
N LYS A 103 2.64 10.53 -15.40
CA LYS A 103 2.17 10.72 -16.78
C LYS A 103 2.77 9.67 -17.70
N ASN A 104 2.17 9.53 -18.89
CA ASN A 104 2.53 8.56 -19.93
C ASN A 104 4.04 8.40 -20.05
N ILE A 105 4.53 7.26 -19.56
CA ILE A 105 5.89 6.81 -19.81
C ILE A 105 5.93 6.05 -21.12
N ASN A 106 7.02 6.22 -21.86
CA ASN A 106 7.27 5.49 -23.10
C ASN A 106 7.40 3.97 -22.89
N ASP A 107 7.57 3.53 -21.63
CA ASP A 107 7.57 2.14 -21.22
C ASP A 107 6.15 1.73 -20.79
N GLU A 108 5.39 1.20 -21.74
CA GLU A 108 3.98 0.81 -21.54
C GLU A 108 3.84 -0.25 -20.44
N GLU A 109 4.77 -1.21 -20.35
CA GLU A 109 4.72 -2.27 -19.33
C GLU A 109 4.85 -1.69 -17.91
N VAL A 110 5.83 -0.81 -17.68
CA VAL A 110 5.99 -0.17 -16.37
C VAL A 110 4.81 0.76 -16.08
N GLY A 111 4.27 1.41 -17.12
CA GLY A 111 3.10 2.29 -17.00
C GLY A 111 1.88 1.53 -16.50
N MET A 112 1.59 0.38 -17.12
CA MET A 112 0.48 -0.49 -16.71
C MET A 112 0.66 -1.00 -15.29
N ARG A 113 1.85 -1.52 -14.94
CA ARG A 113 2.13 -2.01 -13.58
C ARG A 113 1.92 -0.95 -12.50
N ILE A 114 2.32 0.30 -12.78
CA ILE A 114 2.09 1.43 -11.86
C ILE A 114 0.59 1.65 -11.70
N LYS A 115 -0.17 1.78 -12.80
CA LYS A 115 -1.61 2.03 -12.75
C LYS A 115 -2.37 0.95 -11.98
N GLU A 116 -2.11 -0.32 -12.29
CA GLU A 116 -2.71 -1.46 -11.58
C GLU A 116 -2.40 -1.42 -10.08
N SER A 117 -1.14 -1.18 -9.73
CA SER A 117 -0.72 -1.07 -8.33
C SER A 117 -1.38 0.10 -7.61
N LEU A 118 -1.55 1.25 -8.26
CA LEU A 118 -2.22 2.41 -7.64
C LEU A 118 -3.68 2.10 -7.31
N GLY A 119 -4.39 1.33 -8.15
CA GLY A 119 -5.74 0.85 -7.84
C GLY A 119 -5.77 -0.01 -6.58
N ILE A 120 -4.87 -0.99 -6.48
CA ILE A 120 -4.73 -1.84 -5.29
C ILE A 120 -4.36 -1.01 -4.06
N HIS A 121 -3.50 0.02 -4.22
CA HIS A 121 -3.09 0.90 -3.12
C HIS A 121 -4.25 1.74 -2.60
N LEU A 122 -5.10 2.25 -3.50
CA LEU A 122 -6.31 2.97 -3.12
C LEU A 122 -7.27 2.06 -2.35
N GLU A 123 -7.58 0.87 -2.87
CA GLU A 123 -8.46 -0.09 -2.20
C GLU A 123 -7.92 -0.46 -0.81
N THR A 124 -6.62 -0.75 -0.71
CA THR A 124 -5.98 -1.08 0.57
C THR A 124 -6.10 0.08 1.56
N LEU A 125 -5.89 1.32 1.12
CA LEU A 125 -6.03 2.50 1.99
C LEU A 125 -7.47 2.73 2.43
N GLU A 126 -8.47 2.49 1.57
CA GLU A 126 -9.89 2.55 1.94
C GLU A 126 -10.24 1.49 2.99
N GLN A 127 -9.77 0.25 2.80
CA GLN A 127 -9.92 -0.82 3.79
C GLN A 127 -9.26 -0.43 5.12
N MET A 128 -8.03 0.10 5.09
CA MET A 128 -7.33 0.57 6.29
C MET A 128 -8.12 1.68 6.99
N TYR A 129 -8.69 2.64 6.23
CA TYR A 129 -9.51 3.71 6.79
C TYR A 129 -10.70 3.15 7.59
N SER A 130 -11.39 2.15 7.06
CA SER A 130 -12.52 1.50 7.72
C SER A 130 -12.15 0.77 9.03
N GLN A 131 -10.92 0.25 9.12
CA GLN A 131 -10.43 -0.52 10.27
C GLN A 131 -9.86 0.35 11.40
N LEU A 132 -9.56 1.62 11.12
CA LEU A 132 -8.93 2.52 12.08
C LEU A 132 -9.96 3.17 13.01
N SER A 133 -9.66 3.16 14.31
CA SER A 133 -10.38 3.96 15.32
C SER A 133 -9.70 5.30 15.60
N ASP A 134 -8.37 5.35 15.49
CA ASP A 134 -7.58 6.55 15.77
C ASP A 134 -7.82 7.66 14.71
N LYS A 135 -8.24 8.85 15.17
CA LYS A 135 -8.57 9.99 14.31
C LYS A 135 -7.35 10.46 13.50
N ARG A 136 -6.16 10.50 14.12
CA ARG A 136 -4.93 10.97 13.46
C ARG A 136 -4.51 10.03 12.33
N ALA A 137 -4.55 8.72 12.57
CA ALA A 137 -4.27 7.71 11.56
C ALA A 137 -5.29 7.77 10.41
N LYS A 138 -6.60 7.88 10.72
CA LYS A 138 -7.66 8.08 9.72
C LYS A 138 -7.40 9.28 8.83
N MET A 139 -7.07 10.43 9.40
CA MET A 139 -6.75 11.65 8.64
C MET A 139 -5.49 11.48 7.78
N THR A 140 -4.49 10.74 8.27
CA THR A 140 -3.28 10.44 7.49
C THR A 140 -3.60 9.54 6.29
N VAL A 141 -4.42 8.51 6.48
CA VAL A 141 -4.90 7.65 5.39
C VAL A 141 -5.69 8.47 4.37
N MET A 142 -6.60 9.35 4.82
CA MET A 142 -7.36 10.26 3.94
C MET A 142 -6.45 11.21 3.15
N ALA A 143 -5.44 11.78 3.78
CA ALA A 143 -4.46 12.61 3.09
C ALA A 143 -3.65 11.82 2.05
N THR A 144 -3.39 10.55 2.31
CA THR A 144 -2.67 9.65 1.39
C THR A 144 -3.54 9.26 0.19
N LEU A 145 -4.80 8.91 0.43
CA LEU A 145 -5.81 8.70 -0.62
C LEU A 145 -5.89 9.90 -1.56
N ASN A 146 -6.00 11.11 -1.00
CA ASN A 146 -6.06 12.35 -1.79
C ASN A 146 -4.81 12.55 -2.66
N LYS A 147 -3.61 12.17 -2.20
CA LYS A 147 -2.38 12.28 -3.00
C LYS A 147 -2.41 11.36 -4.22
N ILE A 148 -2.98 10.17 -4.09
CA ILE A 148 -3.00 9.19 -5.18
C ILE A 148 -4.07 9.56 -6.21
N VAL A 149 -5.30 9.87 -5.77
CA VAL A 149 -6.41 10.23 -6.66
C VAL A 149 -6.10 11.45 -7.53
N ASN A 150 -5.34 12.42 -7.00
CA ASN A 150 -4.94 13.61 -7.76
C ASN A 150 -3.83 13.35 -8.79
N ARG A 151 -3.31 12.13 -8.92
CA ARG A 151 -2.36 11.79 -10.00
C ARG A 151 -3.09 11.66 -11.34
N ALA A 152 -2.38 12.00 -12.42
CA ALA A 152 -2.94 11.97 -13.78
C ALA A 152 -3.01 10.56 -14.38
N ASP A 153 -2.26 9.60 -13.84
CA ASP A 153 -2.22 8.21 -14.28
C ASP A 153 -3.30 7.31 -13.63
N VAL A 154 -4.01 7.81 -12.61
CA VAL A 154 -5.13 7.09 -11.98
C VAL A 154 -6.40 7.28 -12.81
N SER A 155 -7.06 6.19 -13.16
CA SER A 155 -8.28 6.17 -13.96
C SER A 155 -9.50 6.66 -13.17
N SER A 156 -10.46 7.28 -13.85
CA SER A 156 -11.62 7.93 -13.22
C SER A 156 -12.56 6.96 -12.50
N ASP A 157 -12.68 5.72 -12.99
CA ASP A 157 -13.42 4.63 -12.37
C ASP A 157 -12.88 4.28 -10.98
N VAL A 158 -11.56 4.22 -10.84
CA VAL A 158 -10.89 3.93 -9.56
C VAL A 158 -10.97 5.12 -8.60
N LYS A 159 -11.02 6.36 -9.10
CA LYS A 159 -11.19 7.56 -8.26
C LYS A 159 -12.54 7.58 -7.55
N LEU A 160 -13.58 7.05 -8.19
CA LEU A 160 -14.96 7.21 -7.75
C LEU A 160 -15.22 6.70 -6.32
N SER A 161 -14.65 5.56 -5.93
CA SER A 161 -14.82 5.02 -4.56
C SER A 161 -14.29 6.02 -3.52
N VAL A 162 -13.10 6.55 -3.76
CA VAL A 162 -12.42 7.49 -2.87
C VAL A 162 -13.13 8.84 -2.86
N CYS A 163 -13.62 9.33 -4.00
CA CYS A 163 -14.41 10.56 -4.06
C CYS A 163 -15.70 10.42 -3.22
N ASN A 164 -16.37 9.27 -3.32
CA ASN A 164 -17.56 8.97 -2.53
C ASN A 164 -17.25 8.87 -1.04
N LEU A 165 -16.10 8.30 -0.68
CA LEU A 165 -15.62 8.27 0.70
C LEU A 165 -15.40 9.69 1.25
N PHE A 166 -14.78 10.59 0.48
CA PHE A 166 -14.63 11.99 0.89
C PHE A 166 -15.98 12.70 1.06
N ALA A 167 -16.92 12.50 0.13
CA ALA A 167 -18.26 13.09 0.21
C ALA A 167 -19.01 12.59 1.45
N LYS A 168 -18.95 11.29 1.74
CA LYS A 168 -19.56 10.68 2.92
C LYS A 168 -18.99 11.27 4.20
N GLU A 169 -17.67 11.28 4.34
CA GLU A 169 -17.01 11.78 5.56
C GLU A 169 -17.16 13.29 5.74
N ALA A 170 -17.30 14.07 4.67
CA ALA A 170 -17.59 15.51 4.76
C ALA A 170 -18.90 15.84 5.48
N THR A 171 -19.85 14.89 5.51
CA THR A 171 -21.13 15.04 6.23
C THR A 171 -21.09 14.51 7.67
N SER A 172 -19.93 14.00 8.11
CA SER A 172 -19.77 13.38 9.42
C SER A 172 -19.81 14.41 10.54
N SER A 173 -20.66 14.17 11.54
CA SER A 173 -20.73 14.97 12.77
C SER A 173 -19.51 14.81 13.68
N ALA A 174 -18.64 13.82 13.41
CA ALA A 174 -17.40 13.60 14.15
C ALA A 174 -16.26 14.56 13.74
N LEU A 175 -16.46 15.33 12.67
CA LEU A 175 -15.50 16.29 12.14
C LEU A 175 -15.86 17.73 12.52
N ASN A 176 -14.85 18.59 12.63
CA ASN A 176 -15.07 20.03 12.77
C ASN A 176 -15.41 20.68 11.41
N GLN A 177 -15.89 21.92 11.43
CA GLN A 177 -16.33 22.64 10.21
C GLN A 177 -15.21 22.76 9.16
N THR A 178 -13.96 22.97 9.58
CA THR A 178 -12.81 23.06 8.66
C THR A 178 -12.51 21.71 8.01
N GLU A 179 -12.55 20.62 8.77
CA GLU A 179 -12.35 19.26 8.28
C GLU A 179 -13.45 18.87 7.29
N GLN A 180 -14.71 19.17 7.61
CA GLN A 180 -15.85 18.95 6.71
C GLN A 180 -15.68 19.73 5.40
N TYR A 181 -15.32 21.02 5.49
CA TYR A 181 -15.09 21.86 4.32
C TYR A 181 -13.96 21.30 3.42
N VAL A 182 -12.82 20.94 4.01
CA VAL A 182 -11.68 20.37 3.27
C VAL A 182 -12.06 19.07 2.57
N LEU A 183 -12.82 18.19 3.20
CA LEU A 183 -13.27 16.95 2.57
C LEU A 183 -14.32 17.20 1.47
N SER A 184 -15.21 18.17 1.66
CA SER A 184 -16.19 18.54 0.63
C SER A 184 -15.52 19.09 -0.63
N GLU A 185 -14.48 19.93 -0.48
CA GLU A 185 -13.75 20.49 -1.62
C GLU A 185 -12.93 19.40 -2.34
N ARG A 186 -12.36 18.46 -1.58
CA ARG A 186 -11.68 17.28 -2.16
C ARG A 186 -12.65 16.41 -2.94
N ALA A 187 -13.84 16.14 -2.40
CA ALA A 187 -14.86 15.37 -3.11
C ALA A 187 -15.28 16.05 -4.41
N ARG A 188 -15.41 17.38 -4.42
CA ARG A 188 -15.75 18.17 -5.61
C ARG A 188 -14.66 18.17 -6.67
N THR A 189 -13.38 18.27 -6.26
CA THR A 189 -12.22 18.33 -7.16
C THR A 189 -11.84 16.94 -7.71
N CYS A 190 -12.31 15.88 -7.04
CA CYS A 190 -12.01 14.48 -7.36
C CYS A 190 -12.84 13.95 -8.56
N GLN A 191 -14.02 14.56 -8.81
CA GLN A 191 -14.92 14.26 -9.92
C GLN A 191 -14.45 14.92 -11.23
#